data_AF-A0A7V9PFJ7-F1
#
_entry.id   AF-A0A7V9PFJ7-F1
#
_cell.length_a   1.000
_cell.length_b   1.000
_cell.length_c   1.000
_cell.angle_alpha   90.00
_cell.angle_beta   90.00
_cell.angle_gamma   90.00
#
_symmetry.space_group_name_H-M   'P 1'
#
loop_
_entity.id
_entity.type
_entity.pdbx_description
1 polymer ?
#
loop_
_entity_poly.entity_id
_entity_poly.type
_entity_poly.pdbx_seq_one_letter_code
_entity_poly.pdbx_strand_id
1 'polypeptide(L)'
;MEVSRDVAAVREMLRGAEERTLAEVAAVLAEAAESVARAVEAAREAQPGAWMNSKQAAAYLAGRTEDSFEKIVAKTDIPKHRLTERVILYNRAELDAWLMSR
;
A
#
# COMPACT_ATOMS: atom_id res chain seq x y z
N MET A 1 -38.79 35.57 12.37
CA MET A 1 -38.27 35.13 11.05
C MET A 1 -36.78 35.40 10.88
N GLU A 2 -36.22 36.42 11.54
CA GLU A 2 -34.79 36.78 11.46
C GLU A 2 -33.86 35.70 12.08
N VAL A 3 -34.17 35.25 13.30
CA VAL A 3 -33.42 34.18 14.00
C VAL A 3 -33.34 32.87 13.20
N SER A 4 -34.42 32.47 12.52
CA SER A 4 -34.43 31.24 11.70
C SER A 4 -33.56 31.37 10.45
N ARG A 5 -33.38 32.59 9.93
CA ARG A 5 -32.56 32.89 8.75
C ARG A 5 -31.07 32.92 9.14
N ASP A 6 -30.75 33.45 10.32
CA ASP A 6 -29.39 33.46 10.86
C ASP A 6 -28.89 32.05 11.20
N VAL A 7 -29.75 31.20 11.77
CA VAL A 7 -29.41 29.79 12.03
C VAL A 7 -29.13 29.02 10.73
N ALA A 8 -29.88 29.28 9.66
CA ALA A 8 -29.63 28.66 8.35
C ALA A 8 -28.29 29.12 7.75
N ALA A 9 -27.97 30.42 7.87
CA ALA A 9 -26.70 30.96 7.39
C ALA A 9 -25.50 30.39 8.15
N VAL A 10 -25.59 30.27 9.49
CA VAL A 10 -24.52 29.68 10.32
C VAL A 10 -24.34 28.20 9.99
N ARG A 11 -25.42 27.44 9.78
CA ARG A 11 -25.32 26.02 9.37
C ARG A 11 -24.57 25.85 8.05
N GLU A 12 -24.83 26.73 7.09
CA GLU A 12 -24.18 26.62 5.78
C GLU A 12 -22.72 27.09 5.79
N MET A 13 -22.39 28.06 6.65
CA MET A 13 -21.01 28.40 6.93
C MET A 13 -20.26 27.24 7.61
N LEU A 14 -20.90 26.55 8.57
CA LEU A 14 -20.30 25.41 9.27
C LEU A 14 -20.06 24.25 8.31
N ARG A 15 -21.03 23.93 7.45
CA ARG A 15 -20.93 22.89 6.43
C ARG A 15 -19.80 23.17 5.44
N GLY A 16 -19.69 24.41 4.97
CA GLY A 16 -18.60 24.83 4.09
C GLY A 16 -17.22 24.82 4.76
N ALA A 17 -17.14 24.92 6.09
CA ALA A 17 -15.89 24.79 6.85
C ALA A 17 -15.51 23.32 7.07
N GLU A 18 -16.49 22.46 7.36
CA GLU A 18 -16.30 21.01 7.47
C GLU A 18 -15.81 20.40 6.15
N GLU A 19 -16.44 20.74 5.03
CA GLU A 19 -16.04 20.25 3.70
C GLU A 19 -14.59 20.65 3.34
N ARG A 20 -14.19 21.89 3.66
CA ARG A 20 -12.82 22.37 3.46
C ARG A 20 -11.82 21.62 4.33
N THR A 21 -12.13 21.45 5.61
CA THR A 21 -11.26 20.73 6.55
C THR A 21 -11.07 19.27 6.11
N LEU A 22 -12.14 18.60 5.69
CA LEU A 22 -12.07 17.23 5.18
C LEU A 22 -11.25 17.13 3.88
N ALA A 23 -11.37 18.10 2.98
CA ALA A 23 -10.57 18.15 1.76
C ALA A 23 -9.07 18.34 2.06
N GLU A 24 -8.73 19.21 3.02
CA GLU A 24 -7.34 19.41 3.47
C GLU A 24 -6.76 18.15 4.11
N VAL A 25 -7.52 17.48 4.99
CA VAL A 25 -7.09 16.20 5.59
C VAL A 25 -6.88 15.13 4.51
N ALA A 26 -7.77 15.04 3.53
CA ALA A 26 -7.62 14.11 2.41
C ALA A 26 -6.35 14.39 1.58
N ALA A 27 -6.03 15.67 1.35
CA ALA A 27 -4.81 16.07 0.64
C ALA A 27 -3.54 15.67 1.41
N VAL A 28 -3.48 15.95 2.71
CA VAL A 28 -2.35 15.56 3.57
C VAL A 28 -2.17 14.04 3.59
N LEU A 29 -3.26 13.27 3.66
CA LEU A 29 -3.18 11.80 3.61
C LEU A 29 -2.70 11.29 2.24
N ALA A 30 -3.12 11.93 1.14
CA ALA A 30 -2.65 11.58 -0.19
C ALA A 30 -1.14 11.84 -0.35
N GLU A 31 -0.67 13.00 0.13
CA GLU A 31 0.76 13.35 0.13
C GLU A 31 1.59 12.39 0.99
N ALA A 32 1.09 12.05 2.19
CA ALA A 32 1.74 11.09 3.06
C ALA A 32 1.81 9.69 2.41
N ALA A 33 0.73 9.22 1.78
CA ALA A 33 0.70 7.96 1.07
C ALA A 33 1.69 7.94 -0.10
N GLU A 34 1.78 9.02 -0.86
CA GLU A 34 2.73 9.14 -1.96
C GLU A 34 4.20 9.21 -1.47
N SER A 35 4.44 9.91 -0.36
CA SER A 35 5.77 9.95 0.29
C SER A 35 6.20 8.58 0.78
N VAL A 36 5.30 7.80 1.38
CA VAL A 36 5.58 6.42 1.81
C VAL A 36 5.85 5.53 0.59
N ALA A 37 5.05 5.64 -0.47
CA ALA A 37 5.26 4.89 -1.70
C ALA A 37 6.65 5.19 -2.31
N ARG A 38 7.06 6.46 -2.36
CA ARG A 38 8.41 6.85 -2.82
C ARG A 38 9.51 6.31 -1.92
N ALA A 39 9.37 6.40 -0.60
CA ALA A 39 10.34 5.88 0.35
C ALA A 39 10.51 4.35 0.23
N VAL A 40 9.42 3.65 -0.03
CA VAL A 40 9.39 2.21 -0.28
C VAL A 40 10.08 1.84 -1.59
N GLU A 41 9.80 2.55 -2.68
CA GLU A 41 10.49 2.31 -3.96
C GLU A 41 12.00 2.59 -3.82
N ALA A 42 12.37 3.69 -3.14
CA ALA A 42 13.78 4.00 -2.85
C ALA A 42 14.44 2.93 -1.97
N ALA A 43 13.73 2.40 -0.96
CA ALA A 43 14.23 1.29 -0.14
C ALA A 43 14.38 -0.01 -0.95
N ARG A 44 13.48 -0.26 -1.91
CA ARG A 44 13.57 -1.38 -2.86
C ARG A 44 14.78 -1.24 -3.78
N GLU A 45 15.04 -0.03 -4.25
CA GLU A 45 16.21 0.30 -5.07
C GLU A 45 17.54 0.25 -4.29
N ALA A 46 17.52 0.56 -3.00
CA ALA A 46 18.72 0.56 -2.14
C ALA A 46 19.21 -0.84 -1.72
N GLN A 47 18.33 -1.86 -1.76
CA GLN A 47 18.72 -3.28 -1.60
C GLN A 47 18.06 -4.14 -2.68
N PRO A 48 18.47 -3.98 -3.96
CA PRO A 48 17.80 -4.62 -5.09
C PRO A 48 17.96 -6.15 -5.10
N GLY A 49 18.84 -6.71 -4.26
CA GLY A 49 19.01 -8.15 -4.09
C GLY A 49 18.14 -8.79 -3.00
N ALA A 50 17.51 -7.99 -2.12
CA ALA A 50 16.77 -8.48 -0.96
C ALA A 50 15.26 -8.47 -1.16
N TRP A 51 14.70 -7.51 -1.88
CA TRP A 51 13.25 -7.40 -2.10
C TRP A 51 12.89 -7.67 -3.56
N MET A 52 11.91 -8.54 -3.77
CA MET A 52 11.48 -9.03 -5.07
C MET A 52 9.98 -8.82 -5.25
N ASN A 53 9.56 -8.41 -6.44
CA ASN A 53 8.16 -8.50 -6.85
C ASN A 53 7.78 -9.95 -7.22
N SER A 54 6.49 -10.23 -7.47
CA SER A 54 5.99 -11.57 -7.82
C SER A 54 6.76 -12.21 -8.96
N LYS A 55 7.03 -11.47 -10.04
CA LYS A 55 7.81 -11.96 -11.18
C LYS A 55 9.26 -12.34 -10.81
N GLN A 56 9.94 -11.50 -10.03
CA GLN A 56 11.30 -11.76 -9.57
C GLN A 56 11.37 -12.94 -8.61
N ALA A 57 10.42 -13.05 -7.68
CA ALA A 57 10.32 -14.17 -6.74
C ALA A 57 9.99 -15.49 -7.46
N ALA A 58 9.11 -15.46 -8.47
CA ALA A 58 8.79 -16.61 -9.31
C ALA A 58 10.02 -17.12 -10.09
N ALA A 59 10.79 -16.19 -10.66
CA ALA A 59 12.04 -16.50 -11.35
C ALA A 59 13.08 -17.07 -10.37
N TYR A 60 13.19 -16.49 -9.18
CA TYR A 60 14.12 -16.91 -8.13
C TYR A 60 13.87 -18.33 -7.63
N LEU A 61 12.61 -18.68 -7.34
CA LEU A 61 12.29 -19.93 -6.64
C LEU A 61 12.24 -21.17 -7.54
N ALA A 62 11.93 -21.05 -8.84
CA ALA A 62 11.88 -22.22 -9.74
C ALA A 62 11.73 -21.89 -11.25
N GLY A 63 12.04 -20.68 -11.71
CA GLY A 63 11.89 -20.34 -13.14
C GLY A 63 10.46 -20.47 -13.69
N ARG A 64 9.44 -20.34 -12.83
CA ARG A 64 8.02 -20.44 -13.22
C ARG A 64 7.46 -19.09 -13.65
N THR A 65 6.36 -19.12 -14.40
CA THR A 65 5.60 -17.92 -14.75
C THR A 65 4.94 -17.30 -13.51
N GLU A 66 4.78 -15.98 -13.54
CA GLU A 66 4.17 -15.18 -12.46
C GLU A 66 2.79 -15.73 -12.03
N ASP A 67 1.89 -16.02 -12.98
CA ASP A 67 0.57 -16.62 -12.70
C ASP A 67 0.64 -17.96 -11.95
N SER A 68 1.64 -18.77 -12.26
CA SER A 68 1.84 -20.08 -11.61
C SER A 68 2.32 -19.88 -10.18
N PHE A 69 3.18 -18.87 -9.97
CA PHE A 69 3.67 -18.49 -8.66
C PHE A 69 2.56 -17.90 -7.78
N GLU A 70 1.73 -17.00 -8.30
CA GLU A 70 0.60 -16.43 -7.56
C GLU A 70 -0.39 -17.52 -7.09
N LYS A 71 -0.67 -18.53 -7.92
CA LYS A 71 -1.49 -19.69 -7.52
C LYS A 71 -0.88 -20.52 -6.40
N ILE A 72 0.45 -20.60 -6.33
CA ILE A 72 1.16 -21.29 -5.24
C ILE A 72 1.13 -20.43 -3.97
N VAL A 73 1.37 -19.13 -4.09
CA VAL A 73 1.31 -18.16 -2.98
C VAL A 73 -0.08 -18.13 -2.34
N ALA A 74 -1.14 -18.35 -3.12
CA ALA A 74 -2.50 -18.44 -2.60
C ALA A 74 -2.76 -19.73 -1.79
N LYS A 75 -1.97 -20.79 -2.01
CA LYS A 75 -2.16 -22.13 -1.42
C LYS A 75 -1.11 -22.51 -0.39
N THR A 76 -0.09 -21.67 -0.20
CA THR A 76 1.06 -21.95 0.66
C THR A 76 1.32 -20.78 1.57
N ASP A 77 1.94 -21.07 2.72
CA ASP A 77 2.31 -20.05 3.71
C ASP A 77 3.68 -19.44 3.38
N ILE A 78 3.84 -19.01 2.13
CA ILE A 78 5.07 -18.36 1.68
C ILE A 78 5.13 -16.94 2.26
N PRO A 79 6.29 -16.51 2.83
CA PRO A 79 6.46 -15.17 3.37
C PRO A 79 6.19 -14.10 2.30
N LYS A 80 5.30 -13.16 2.60
CA LYS A 80 4.88 -12.10 1.69
C LYS A 80 4.52 -10.83 2.46
N HIS A 81 4.89 -9.69 1.90
CA HIS A 81 4.72 -8.38 2.50
C HIS A 81 3.83 -7.51 1.62
N ARG A 82 2.75 -6.97 2.19
CA ARG A 82 1.85 -6.07 1.46
C ARG A 82 2.24 -4.63 1.72
N LEU A 83 2.57 -3.91 0.66
CA LEU A 83 2.76 -2.45 0.71
C LEU A 83 1.44 -1.70 0.53
N THR A 84 0.60 -2.23 -0.34
CA THR A 84 -0.78 -1.80 -0.55
C THR A 84 -1.65 -3.03 -0.79
N GLU A 85 -2.96 -2.86 -0.92
CA GLU A 85 -3.87 -3.94 -1.31
C GLU A 85 -3.47 -4.65 -2.61
N ARG A 86 -2.73 -3.97 -3.50
CA ARG A 86 -2.37 -4.47 -4.83
C ARG A 86 -0.89 -4.81 -4.99
N VAL A 87 -0.04 -4.39 -4.05
CA VAL A 87 1.42 -4.54 -4.17
C VAL A 87 1.93 -5.50 -3.11
N ILE A 88 2.36 -6.67 -3.56
CA ILE A 88 3.00 -7.70 -2.75
C ILE A 88 4.49 -7.75 -3.08
N LEU A 89 5.32 -7.75 -2.05
CA LEU A 89 6.76 -7.99 -2.13
C LEU A 89 7.16 -9.23 -1.37
N TYR A 90 8.31 -9.77 -1.76
CA TYR A 90 8.92 -10.96 -1.17
C TYR A 90 10.35 -10.61 -0.76
N ASN A 91 10.76 -11.02 0.44
CA ASN A 91 12.15 -10.87 0.85
C ASN A 91 12.93 -12.15 0.52
N ARG A 92 14.10 -12.01 -0.09
CA ARG A 92 14.97 -13.12 -0.46
C ARG A 92 15.40 -13.94 0.75
N ALA A 93 15.82 -13.31 1.84
CA ALA A 93 16.29 -14.02 3.02
C ALA A 93 15.16 -14.83 3.69
N GLU A 94 13.95 -14.29 3.70
CA GLU A 94 12.77 -15.00 4.22
C GLU A 94 12.37 -16.15 3.29
N LEU A 95 12.45 -15.96 1.98
CA LEU A 95 12.22 -17.04 1.01
C LEU A 95 13.26 -18.16 1.13
N ASP A 96 14.53 -17.81 1.35
CA ASP A 96 15.60 -18.78 1.59
C ASP A 96 15.37 -19.53 2.91
N ALA A 97 15.04 -18.82 3.99
CA ALA A 97 14.71 -19.45 5.27
C ALA A 97 13.49 -20.37 5.15
N TRP A 98 12.46 -19.94 4.42
CA TRP A 98 11.27 -20.74 4.17
C TRP A 98 11.58 -22.01 3.36
N LEU A 99 12.41 -21.91 2.32
CA LEU A 99 12.88 -23.07 1.55
C LEU A 99 13.65 -24.05 2.42
N MET A 100 14.50 -23.56 3.32
CA MET A 100 15.31 -24.40 4.22
C MET A 100 14.49 -25.02 5.36
N SER A 101 13.33 -24.43 5.69
CA SER A 101 12.43 -24.94 6.73
C SER A 101 11.45 -26.04 6.26
N ARG A 102 11.50 -26.40 4.97
CA ARG A 102 10.62 -27.37 4.32
C ARG A 102 11.20 -28.76 4.19
#